data_AF-A0A8J6P3X9-F1
#
_entry.id   AF-A0A8J6P3X9-F1
#
_cell.length_a   1.000
_cell.length_b   1.000
_cell.length_c   1.000
_cell.angle_alpha   90.00
_cell.angle_beta   90.00
_cell.angle_gamma   90.00
#
_symmetry.space_group_name_H-M   'P 1'
#
loop_
_entity.id
_entity.type
_entity.pdbx_description
1 polymer ?
#
loop_
_entity_poly.entity_id
_entity_poly.type
_entity_poly.pdbx_seq_one_letter_code
_entity_poly.pdbx_strand_id
1 'polypeptide(L)'
;MIAYIIFIFLIITAILRYVPGLRIPHSSPWLLPAGFVIKVAVGMFFLYIYSYHYGVGELTADPSAFMVESKILNATFYESPGAYLRFLTGLDNKALVAQYLSETTQWDAGSSKWFNDTRNLLRLHSLIHFISFNQTAIHLFVVSFISLLGLRFITLAIIPYTQLKTTVVFLALLLMPNALFWSSGLLKEPLIYFSIGLFIYSILSITSLVKKVLLIALSILCLVGIKPYIFLCIIPAVLIFVLFYYLKQTRTALIITIVLIAGSLVSLLTTPLQPVVKKLSDQQFDFINIGKGGVFARADTCIYIIAGEDMPHVIVNQVDSTVILTKEIVGDYILPNAKKDKKRCIIQPNEIPWKMYYDGEFSGSYIEITPIEESGIQLLKNIPEAVQNVTIRPYPGDPPASVFKYFSLIDGWGLCLLFILTFFFFRRKINRKELSLIAALVVFSFILTLLIGWTTPVLGAIIRYKVPVQLAMMLATLIIFNPKRLKNG
;
A
#
# COMPACT_ATOMS: atom_id res chain seq x y z
N MET A 1 16.93 -9.85 -27.56
CA MET A 1 16.23 -9.42 -26.32
C MET A 1 16.90 -8.26 -25.60
N ILE A 2 18.18 -8.35 -25.18
CA ILE A 2 18.85 -7.26 -24.44
C ILE A 2 18.81 -5.90 -25.18
N ALA A 3 19.11 -5.89 -26.48
CA ALA A 3 19.03 -4.68 -27.30
C ALA A 3 17.63 -4.03 -27.28
N TYR A 4 16.57 -4.83 -27.23
CA TYR A 4 15.19 -4.34 -27.15
C TYR A 4 14.88 -3.72 -25.78
N ILE A 5 15.35 -4.33 -24.68
CA ILE A 5 15.22 -3.77 -23.34
C ILE A 5 15.94 -2.41 -23.27
N ILE A 6 17.17 -2.32 -23.78
CA ILE A 6 17.94 -1.06 -23.86
C ILE A 6 17.17 -0.03 -24.70
N PHE A 7 16.64 -0.44 -25.85
CA PHE A 7 15.86 0.44 -26.73
C PHE A 7 14.64 1.03 -26.01
N ILE A 8 13.83 0.22 -25.31
CA ILE A 8 12.68 0.70 -24.55
C ILE A 8 13.12 1.66 -23.43
N PHE A 9 14.18 1.34 -22.70
CA PHE A 9 14.75 2.21 -21.68
C PHE A 9 15.16 3.58 -22.25
N LEU A 10 15.84 3.60 -23.40
CA LEU A 10 16.27 4.81 -24.10
C LEU A 10 15.08 5.62 -24.63
N ILE A 11 14.03 4.96 -25.15
CA ILE A 11 12.80 5.64 -25.58
C ILE A 11 12.15 6.37 -24.41
N ILE A 12 11.95 5.70 -23.27
CA ILE A 12 11.31 6.32 -22.10
C ILE A 12 12.15 7.49 -21.61
N THR A 13 13.48 7.31 -21.56
CA THR A 13 14.42 8.38 -21.19
C THR A 13 14.35 9.57 -22.14
N ALA A 14 14.28 9.32 -23.46
CA ALA A 14 14.12 10.35 -24.48
C ALA A 14 12.77 11.07 -24.35
N ILE A 15 11.67 10.35 -24.11
CA ILE A 15 10.34 10.93 -23.86
C ILE A 15 10.42 11.89 -22.66
N LEU A 16 10.99 11.46 -21.54
CA LEU A 16 11.13 12.28 -20.33
C LEU A 16 12.03 13.52 -20.53
N ARG A 17 13.01 13.44 -21.43
CA ARG A 17 13.95 14.53 -21.75
C ARG A 17 13.35 15.55 -22.73
N TYR A 18 12.75 15.05 -23.80
CA TYR A 18 12.44 15.86 -24.98
C TYR A 18 10.98 16.31 -25.04
N VAL A 19 10.02 15.61 -24.40
CA VAL A 19 8.61 16.04 -24.37
C VAL A 19 8.43 17.24 -23.42
N PRO A 20 8.14 18.45 -23.91
CA PRO A 20 8.10 19.65 -23.07
C PRO A 20 7.04 19.58 -21.97
N GLY A 21 5.89 18.95 -22.27
CA GLY A 21 4.78 18.78 -21.33
C GLY A 21 5.12 17.93 -20.10
N LEU A 22 6.20 17.13 -20.15
CA LEU A 22 6.69 16.36 -19.01
C LEU A 22 7.72 17.11 -18.18
N ARG A 23 8.34 18.19 -18.67
CA ARG A 23 9.36 18.92 -17.90
C ARG A 23 8.77 19.52 -16.62
N ILE A 24 9.63 19.70 -15.62
CA ILE A 24 9.31 20.44 -14.40
C ILE A 24 9.86 21.87 -14.57
N PRO A 25 9.02 22.91 -14.49
CA PRO A 25 9.46 24.30 -14.66
C PRO A 25 10.60 24.69 -13.70
N HIS A 26 11.47 25.59 -14.15
CA HIS A 26 12.61 26.10 -13.37
C HIS A 26 13.57 25.00 -12.87
N SER A 27 13.70 23.92 -13.62
CA SER A 27 14.63 22.83 -13.32
C SER A 27 15.33 22.34 -14.59
N SER A 28 16.43 21.59 -14.41
CA SER A 28 17.13 20.96 -15.54
C SER A 28 16.20 20.01 -16.27
N PRO A 29 16.18 19.98 -17.63
CA PRO A 29 15.42 18.98 -18.36
C PRO A 29 15.95 17.55 -18.19
N TRP A 30 17.07 17.35 -17.47
CA TRP A 30 17.58 16.04 -17.06
C TRP A 30 17.00 15.55 -15.73
N LEU A 31 16.22 16.36 -15.01
CA LEU A 31 15.72 16.03 -13.68
C LEU A 31 14.83 14.77 -13.68
N LEU A 32 13.87 14.68 -14.61
CA LEU A 32 13.03 13.49 -14.73
C LEU A 32 13.76 12.28 -15.30
N PRO A 33 14.58 12.40 -16.37
CA PRO A 33 15.45 11.30 -16.80
C PRO A 33 16.32 10.73 -15.66
N ALA A 34 16.95 11.59 -14.86
CA ALA A 34 17.75 11.15 -13.70
C ALA A 34 16.88 10.45 -12.65
N GLY A 35 15.70 11.01 -12.35
CA GLY A 35 14.74 10.36 -11.46
C GLY A 35 14.27 8.99 -11.95
N PHE A 36 14.07 8.83 -13.27
CA PHE A 36 13.74 7.56 -13.88
C PHE A 36 14.86 6.55 -13.73
N VAL A 37 16.10 6.93 -14.03
CA VAL A 37 17.28 6.07 -13.86
C VAL A 37 17.41 5.60 -12.41
N ILE A 38 17.24 6.51 -11.43
CA ILE A 38 17.28 6.17 -10.01
C ILE A 38 16.18 5.16 -9.65
N LYS A 39 14.94 5.39 -10.09
CA LYS A 39 13.82 4.46 -9.84
C LYS A 39 14.04 3.11 -10.50
N VAL A 40 14.51 3.08 -11.74
CA VAL A 40 14.84 1.83 -12.43
C VAL A 40 15.95 1.08 -11.70
N ALA A 41 17.01 1.76 -11.27
CA ALA A 41 18.09 1.13 -10.53
C ALA A 41 17.60 0.52 -9.20
N VAL A 42 16.79 1.27 -8.44
CA VAL A 42 16.18 0.76 -7.19
C VAL A 42 15.17 -0.36 -7.47
N GLY A 43 14.42 -0.28 -8.57
CA GLY A 43 13.50 -1.32 -9.00
C GLY A 43 14.23 -2.62 -9.39
N MET A 44 15.39 -2.51 -10.05
CA MET A 44 16.24 -3.67 -10.34
C MET A 44 16.82 -4.26 -9.06
N PHE A 45 17.21 -3.42 -8.10
CA PHE A 45 17.61 -3.87 -6.76
C PHE A 45 16.45 -4.57 -6.02
N PHE A 46 15.23 -4.05 -6.13
CA PHE A 46 14.03 -4.71 -5.61
C PHE A 46 13.86 -6.11 -6.23
N LEU A 47 13.96 -6.25 -7.56
CA LEU A 47 13.88 -7.56 -8.22
C LEU A 47 14.98 -8.50 -7.73
N TYR A 48 16.21 -8.00 -7.57
CA TYR A 48 17.31 -8.79 -7.00
C TYR A 48 16.99 -9.32 -5.61
N ILE A 49 16.48 -8.49 -4.70
CA ILE A 49 16.09 -8.92 -3.35
C ILE A 49 15.00 -9.98 -3.40
N TYR A 50 13.95 -9.77 -4.19
CA TYR A 50 12.82 -10.70 -4.32
C TYR A 50 13.15 -11.96 -5.13
N SER A 51 14.28 -12.01 -5.85
CA SER A 51 14.72 -13.21 -6.55
C SER A 51 15.77 -14.01 -5.80
N TYR A 52 16.69 -13.36 -5.09
CA TYR A 52 17.86 -14.02 -4.50
C TYR A 52 17.89 -14.00 -2.97
N HIS A 53 17.24 -13.03 -2.33
CA HIS A 53 17.17 -12.98 -0.86
C HIS A 53 15.92 -13.67 -0.33
N TYR A 54 14.77 -13.40 -0.95
CA TYR A 54 13.50 -14.06 -0.64
C TYR A 54 13.17 -15.22 -1.59
N GLY A 55 13.97 -15.40 -2.65
CA GLY A 55 13.81 -16.45 -3.64
C GLY A 55 15.07 -17.28 -3.79
N VAL A 56 14.98 -18.36 -4.56
CA VAL A 56 16.10 -19.26 -4.86
C VAL A 56 16.58 -19.04 -6.30
N GLY A 57 16.80 -17.78 -6.65
CA GLY A 57 17.19 -17.36 -8.02
C GLY A 57 16.03 -17.02 -8.94
N GLU A 58 14.79 -17.23 -8.50
CA GLU A 58 13.56 -16.87 -9.21
C GLU A 58 12.76 -15.82 -8.44
N LEU A 59 12.05 -14.95 -9.16
CA LEU A 59 11.19 -13.94 -8.54
C LEU A 59 10.10 -14.62 -7.69
N THR A 60 9.95 -14.22 -6.43
CA THR A 60 8.94 -14.78 -5.51
C THR A 60 7.92 -13.74 -5.04
N ALA A 61 6.98 -14.18 -4.19
CA ALA A 61 5.93 -13.37 -3.57
C ALA A 61 5.03 -12.63 -4.57
N ASP A 62 4.41 -11.53 -4.13
CA ASP A 62 3.50 -10.69 -4.92
C ASP A 62 4.01 -10.38 -6.35
N PRO A 63 5.27 -9.91 -6.56
CA PRO A 63 5.76 -9.60 -7.90
C PRO A 63 5.70 -10.78 -8.87
N SER A 64 5.99 -11.99 -8.37
CA SER A 64 5.96 -13.21 -9.18
C SER A 64 4.54 -13.55 -9.62
N ALA A 65 3.60 -13.56 -8.67
CA ALA A 65 2.19 -13.81 -8.95
C ALA A 65 1.64 -12.80 -9.97
N PHE A 66 1.99 -11.51 -9.85
CA PHE A 66 1.55 -10.50 -10.81
C PHE A 66 2.10 -10.74 -12.21
N MET A 67 3.35 -11.17 -12.35
CA MET A 67 3.97 -11.44 -13.65
C MET A 67 3.39 -12.69 -14.31
N VAL A 68 3.21 -13.78 -13.55
CA VAL A 68 2.66 -15.04 -14.05
C VAL A 68 1.18 -14.90 -14.41
N GLU A 69 0.35 -14.43 -13.48
CA GLU A 69 -1.11 -14.39 -13.70
C GLU A 69 -1.50 -13.34 -14.74
N SER A 70 -0.78 -12.21 -14.83
CA SER A 70 -1.04 -11.23 -15.90
C SER A 70 -0.66 -11.75 -17.29
N LYS A 71 0.28 -12.70 -17.37
CA LYS A 71 0.63 -13.38 -18.62
C LYS A 71 -0.47 -14.34 -19.04
N ILE A 72 -1.05 -15.10 -18.10
CA ILE A 72 -2.23 -15.94 -18.35
C ILE A 72 -3.38 -15.08 -18.89
N LEU A 73 -3.66 -13.95 -18.22
CA LEU A 73 -4.66 -13.00 -18.68
C LEU A 73 -4.35 -12.44 -20.08
N ASN A 74 -3.09 -12.12 -20.38
CA ASN A 74 -2.70 -11.67 -21.72
C ASN A 74 -2.91 -12.78 -22.79
N ALA A 75 -2.60 -14.03 -22.46
CA ALA A 75 -2.78 -15.18 -23.36
C ALA A 75 -4.25 -15.34 -23.81
N THR A 76 -5.21 -15.02 -22.93
CA THR A 76 -6.65 -15.00 -23.27
C THR A 76 -6.96 -14.12 -24.48
N PHE A 77 -6.19 -13.06 -24.75
CA PHE A 77 -6.41 -12.24 -25.95
C PHE A 77 -6.21 -13.03 -27.25
N TYR A 78 -5.24 -13.93 -27.28
CA TYR A 78 -4.91 -14.73 -28.46
C TYR A 78 -5.88 -15.90 -28.67
N GLU A 79 -6.54 -16.36 -27.60
CA GLU A 79 -7.60 -17.37 -27.66
C GLU A 79 -8.98 -16.76 -27.96
N SER A 80 -9.32 -15.67 -27.27
CA SER A 80 -10.60 -14.97 -27.39
C SER A 80 -10.46 -13.49 -27.03
N PRO A 81 -10.27 -12.60 -28.02
CA PRO A 81 -10.19 -11.15 -27.80
C PRO A 81 -11.42 -10.60 -27.05
N GLY A 82 -12.60 -11.16 -27.31
CA GLY A 82 -13.84 -10.78 -26.62
C GLY A 82 -13.81 -11.13 -25.12
N ALA A 83 -13.29 -12.30 -24.75
CA ALA A 83 -13.12 -12.66 -23.35
C ALA A 83 -12.08 -11.76 -22.66
N TYR A 84 -10.95 -11.49 -23.31
CA TYR A 84 -9.92 -10.57 -22.80
C TYR A 84 -10.48 -9.17 -22.52
N LEU A 85 -11.23 -8.59 -23.46
CA LEU A 85 -11.83 -7.27 -23.27
C LEU A 85 -12.86 -7.23 -22.12
N ARG A 86 -13.59 -8.33 -21.91
CA ARG A 86 -14.48 -8.48 -20.76
C ARG A 86 -13.71 -8.53 -19.44
N PHE A 87 -12.60 -9.26 -19.38
CA PHE A 87 -11.72 -9.25 -18.22
C PHE A 87 -11.12 -7.86 -17.97
N LEU A 88 -10.69 -7.15 -19.02
CA LEU A 88 -10.10 -5.82 -18.93
C LEU A 88 -11.09 -4.77 -18.40
N THR A 89 -12.36 -4.87 -18.79
CA THR A 89 -13.42 -3.93 -18.42
C THR A 89 -14.18 -4.31 -17.13
N GLY A 90 -13.96 -5.53 -16.61
CA GLY A 90 -14.68 -6.03 -15.44
C GLY A 90 -16.08 -6.56 -15.73
N LEU A 91 -16.36 -6.90 -16.99
CA LEU A 91 -17.59 -7.54 -17.45
C LEU A 91 -17.47 -9.08 -17.48
N ASP A 92 -16.59 -9.63 -16.64
CA ASP A 92 -16.34 -11.05 -16.46
C ASP A 92 -17.43 -11.75 -15.62
N ASN A 93 -17.49 -13.08 -15.75
CA ASN A 93 -18.37 -13.93 -14.97
C ASN A 93 -17.61 -15.19 -14.51
N LYS A 94 -18.19 -15.94 -13.57
CA LYS A 94 -17.54 -17.13 -13.00
C LYS A 94 -17.20 -18.19 -14.06
N ALA A 95 -18.02 -18.32 -15.11
CA ALA A 95 -17.78 -19.25 -16.20
C ALA A 95 -16.53 -18.86 -17.01
N LEU A 96 -16.38 -17.59 -17.34
CA LEU A 96 -15.17 -17.09 -18.02
C LEU A 96 -13.92 -17.27 -17.17
N VAL A 97 -13.99 -16.94 -15.88
CA VAL A 97 -12.85 -17.14 -14.96
C VAL A 97 -12.47 -18.62 -14.91
N ALA A 98 -13.44 -19.52 -14.74
CA ALA A 98 -13.18 -20.97 -14.72
C ALA A 98 -12.63 -21.49 -16.06
N GLN A 99 -13.00 -20.87 -17.19
CA GLN A 99 -12.54 -21.26 -18.51
C GLN A 99 -11.10 -20.80 -18.80
N TYR A 100 -10.76 -19.55 -18.49
CA TYR A 100 -9.52 -18.91 -18.97
C TYR A 100 -8.51 -18.58 -17.86
N LEU A 101 -8.96 -18.50 -16.61
CA LEU A 101 -8.16 -18.02 -15.47
C LEU A 101 -8.22 -19.00 -14.28
N SER A 102 -8.52 -20.27 -14.52
CA SER A 102 -8.63 -21.31 -13.48
C SER A 102 -7.34 -21.50 -12.68
N GLU A 103 -6.19 -21.24 -13.31
CA GLU A 103 -4.86 -21.32 -12.69
C GLU A 103 -4.48 -20.06 -11.89
N THR A 104 -5.30 -19.01 -11.95
CA THR A 104 -5.01 -17.76 -11.22
C THR A 104 -5.52 -17.83 -9.79
N THR A 105 -4.66 -17.47 -8.84
CA THR A 105 -4.98 -17.44 -7.42
C THR A 105 -5.43 -16.04 -6.98
N GLN A 106 -4.85 -14.99 -7.58
CA GLN A 106 -5.08 -13.61 -7.14
C GLN A 106 -6.32 -12.96 -7.78
N TRP A 107 -6.80 -13.48 -8.91
CA TRP A 107 -7.97 -12.92 -9.59
C TRP A 107 -9.23 -13.00 -8.72
N ASP A 108 -9.41 -14.10 -7.99
CA ASP A 108 -10.59 -14.35 -7.13
C ASP A 108 -10.30 -14.32 -5.62
N ALA A 109 -9.09 -13.94 -5.20
CA ALA A 109 -8.68 -13.84 -3.79
C ALA A 109 -9.47 -12.78 -2.94
N GLY A 110 -10.46 -12.10 -3.51
CA GLY A 110 -11.26 -11.08 -2.84
C GLY A 110 -12.77 -11.38 -2.86
N SER A 111 -13.48 -11.04 -1.78
CA SER A 111 -14.92 -11.29 -1.62
C SER A 111 -15.83 -10.43 -2.53
N SER A 112 -15.28 -9.51 -3.32
CA SER A 112 -16.01 -8.51 -4.11
C SER A 112 -15.40 -8.31 -5.50
N LYS A 113 -16.22 -8.47 -6.55
CA LYS A 113 -15.83 -8.32 -7.96
C LYS A 113 -15.30 -6.93 -8.34
N TRP A 114 -15.72 -5.87 -7.63
CA TRP A 114 -15.43 -4.47 -8.00
C TRP A 114 -14.31 -3.83 -7.17
N PHE A 115 -14.00 -4.38 -5.99
CA PHE A 115 -13.02 -3.82 -5.05
C PHE A 115 -11.79 -4.73 -4.85
N ASN A 116 -11.59 -5.72 -5.72
CA ASN A 116 -10.37 -6.52 -5.72
C ASN A 116 -9.24 -5.70 -6.38
N ASP A 117 -8.39 -5.16 -5.52
CA ASP A 117 -7.23 -4.33 -5.88
C ASP A 117 -6.18 -5.07 -6.72
N THR A 118 -6.13 -6.40 -6.64
CA THR A 118 -5.17 -7.20 -7.41
C THR A 118 -5.57 -7.33 -8.87
N ARG A 119 -6.87 -7.43 -9.20
CA ARG A 119 -7.34 -7.54 -10.59
C ARG A 119 -6.89 -6.36 -11.47
N ASN A 120 -6.96 -5.14 -10.95
CA ASN A 120 -6.56 -3.95 -11.72
C ASN A 120 -5.06 -3.91 -11.99
N LEU A 121 -4.24 -4.47 -11.10
CA LEU A 121 -2.81 -4.61 -11.33
C LEU A 121 -2.52 -5.67 -12.40
N LEU A 122 -3.24 -6.80 -12.38
CA LEU A 122 -3.12 -7.85 -13.40
C LEU A 122 -3.51 -7.32 -14.79
N ARG A 123 -4.58 -6.53 -14.89
CA ARG A 123 -5.00 -5.85 -16.12
C ARG A 123 -3.92 -4.92 -16.67
N LEU A 124 -3.25 -4.16 -15.81
CA LEU A 124 -2.17 -3.27 -16.24
C LEU A 124 -1.01 -4.09 -16.82
N HIS A 125 -0.56 -5.12 -16.10
CA HIS A 125 0.55 -5.94 -16.57
C HIS A 125 0.20 -6.78 -17.80
N SER A 126 -1.06 -7.22 -17.96
CA SER A 126 -1.51 -7.91 -19.16
C SER A 126 -1.45 -7.02 -20.41
N LEU A 127 -1.67 -5.71 -20.26
CA LEU A 127 -1.46 -4.75 -21.34
C LEU A 127 0.03 -4.55 -21.67
N ILE A 128 0.90 -4.59 -20.67
CA ILE A 128 2.34 -4.42 -20.87
C ILE A 128 2.94 -5.65 -21.59
N HIS A 129 2.38 -6.85 -21.39
CA HIS A 129 2.84 -8.08 -22.06
C HIS A 129 2.83 -7.99 -23.59
N PHE A 130 1.93 -7.21 -24.19
CA PHE A 130 1.91 -6.98 -25.65
C PHE A 130 3.20 -6.37 -26.21
N ILE A 131 3.94 -5.61 -25.38
CA ILE A 131 5.20 -4.98 -25.78
C ILE A 131 6.39 -5.53 -25.01
N SER A 132 6.21 -6.29 -23.93
CA SER A 132 7.32 -6.71 -23.09
C SER A 132 8.01 -7.97 -23.57
N PHE A 133 7.35 -8.80 -24.39
CA PHE A 133 7.81 -10.17 -24.70
C PHE A 133 8.16 -10.95 -23.43
N ASN A 134 7.32 -10.84 -22.40
CA ASN A 134 7.48 -11.43 -21.07
C ASN A 134 8.73 -10.96 -20.28
N GLN A 135 9.37 -9.86 -20.69
CA GLN A 135 10.53 -9.32 -19.98
C GLN A 135 10.11 -8.48 -18.77
N THR A 136 10.38 -8.98 -17.57
CA THR A 136 10.11 -8.31 -16.28
C THR A 136 10.68 -6.89 -16.20
N ALA A 137 11.85 -6.65 -16.80
CA ALA A 137 12.48 -5.33 -16.85
C ALA A 137 11.60 -4.28 -17.56
N ILE A 138 10.87 -4.66 -18.62
CA ILE A 138 10.01 -3.71 -19.34
C ILE A 138 8.79 -3.34 -18.49
N HIS A 139 8.23 -4.30 -17.73
CA HIS A 139 7.17 -4.00 -16.75
C HIS A 139 7.68 -3.02 -15.70
N LEU A 140 8.91 -3.24 -15.20
CA LEU A 140 9.56 -2.36 -14.24
C LEU A 140 9.74 -0.93 -14.77
N PHE A 141 10.15 -0.79 -16.03
CA PHE A 141 10.31 0.52 -16.66
C PHE A 141 8.98 1.26 -16.77
N VAL A 142 7.90 0.58 -17.17
CA VAL A 142 6.57 1.18 -17.28
C VAL A 142 6.04 1.63 -15.91
N VAL A 143 6.12 0.77 -14.88
CA VAL A 143 5.63 1.17 -13.54
C VAL A 143 6.49 2.26 -12.90
N SER A 144 7.81 2.25 -13.16
CA SER A 144 8.73 3.30 -12.72
C SER A 144 8.40 4.65 -13.37
N PHE A 145 8.07 4.64 -14.67
CA PHE A 145 7.61 5.82 -15.38
C PHE A 145 6.29 6.35 -14.81
N ILE A 146 5.29 5.48 -14.59
CA ILE A 146 3.99 5.87 -14.00
C ILE A 146 4.18 6.50 -12.61
N SER A 147 4.97 5.84 -11.75
CA SER A 147 5.28 6.36 -10.41
C SER A 147 6.00 7.72 -10.46
N LEU A 148 6.94 7.90 -11.40
CA LEU A 148 7.64 9.15 -11.62
C LEU A 148 6.71 10.29 -12.06
N LEU A 149 5.68 10.00 -12.87
CA LEU A 149 4.64 10.98 -13.19
C LEU A 149 3.85 11.41 -11.94
N GLY A 150 3.58 10.48 -11.02
CA GLY A 150 3.02 10.79 -9.71
C GLY A 150 3.87 11.77 -8.92
N LEU A 151 5.17 11.46 -8.79
CA LEU A 151 6.14 12.31 -8.11
C LEU A 151 6.24 13.71 -8.75
N ARG A 152 6.19 13.76 -10.08
CA ARG A 152 6.12 15.02 -10.83
C ARG A 152 4.89 15.83 -10.45
N PHE A 153 3.71 15.21 -10.44
CA PHE A 153 2.46 15.88 -10.06
C PHE A 153 2.50 16.43 -8.63
N ILE A 154 3.03 15.65 -7.68
CA ILE A 154 3.23 16.09 -6.29
C ILE A 154 4.15 17.32 -6.25
N THR A 155 5.28 17.26 -6.97
CA THR A 155 6.26 18.36 -7.01
C THR A 155 5.63 19.65 -7.55
N LEU A 156 4.89 19.56 -8.66
CA LEU A 156 4.21 20.72 -9.27
C LEU A 156 3.12 21.29 -8.37
N ALA A 157 2.42 20.43 -7.61
CA ALA A 157 1.36 20.86 -6.72
C ALA A 157 1.91 21.56 -5.47
N ILE A 158 3.05 21.10 -4.94
CA ILE A 158 3.60 21.58 -3.67
C ILE A 158 4.54 22.78 -3.82
N ILE A 159 5.20 22.94 -4.98
CA ILE A 159 6.22 24.01 -5.16
C ILE A 159 5.72 25.42 -4.78
N PRO A 160 4.47 25.84 -5.05
CA PRO A 160 3.98 27.17 -4.65
C PRO A 160 3.85 27.36 -3.13
N TYR A 161 3.88 26.27 -2.36
CA TYR A 161 3.74 26.25 -0.90
C TYR A 161 5.08 26.04 -0.18
N THR A 162 6.21 26.07 -0.90
CA THR A 162 7.55 25.91 -0.31
C THR A 162 8.43 27.11 -0.63
N GLN A 163 9.50 27.32 0.15
CA GLN A 163 10.55 28.31 -0.15
C GLN A 163 11.79 27.68 -0.81
N LEU A 164 11.68 26.41 -1.20
CA LEU A 164 12.77 25.61 -1.73
C LEU A 164 12.82 25.68 -3.25
N LYS A 165 14.01 25.40 -3.82
CA LYS A 165 14.15 25.24 -5.27
C LYS A 165 13.41 23.99 -5.71
N THR A 166 12.81 24.02 -6.89
CA THR A 166 12.04 22.90 -7.46
C THR A 166 12.83 21.59 -7.50
N THR A 167 14.11 21.64 -7.87
CA THR A 167 15.00 20.48 -7.86
C THR A 167 15.17 19.88 -6.46
N VAL A 168 15.27 20.71 -5.42
CA VAL A 168 15.42 20.24 -4.04
C VAL A 168 14.13 19.56 -3.57
N VAL A 169 12.97 20.14 -3.86
CA VAL A 169 11.66 19.53 -3.53
C VAL A 169 11.52 18.17 -4.22
N PHE A 170 11.81 18.11 -5.52
CA PHE A 170 11.74 16.87 -6.28
C PHE A 170 12.68 15.79 -5.73
N LEU A 171 13.94 16.14 -5.47
CA LEU A 171 14.93 15.20 -4.93
C LEU A 171 14.59 14.76 -3.50
N ALA A 172 14.10 15.66 -2.65
CA ALA A 172 13.68 15.31 -1.29
C ALA A 172 12.54 14.29 -1.27
N LEU A 173 11.59 14.43 -2.21
CA LEU A 173 10.49 13.47 -2.38
C LEU A 173 10.94 12.17 -3.07
N LEU A 174 11.86 12.25 -4.04
CA LEU A 174 12.38 11.08 -4.75
C LEU A 174 13.22 10.19 -3.84
N LEU A 175 14.11 10.79 -3.04
CA LEU A 175 15.19 10.10 -2.33
C LEU A 175 14.77 9.61 -0.95
N MET A 176 13.48 9.60 -0.62
CA MET A 176 12.96 8.95 0.59
C MET A 176 13.19 7.43 0.47
N PRO A 177 14.13 6.82 1.20
CA PRO A 177 14.52 5.43 0.96
C PRO A 177 13.36 4.44 0.91
N ASN A 178 12.46 4.47 1.90
CA ASN A 178 11.35 3.53 1.96
C ASN A 178 10.36 3.74 0.81
N ALA A 179 9.96 4.98 0.57
CA ALA A 179 9.04 5.29 -0.52
C ALA A 179 9.65 5.01 -1.90
N LEU A 180 10.94 5.28 -2.08
CA LEU A 180 11.67 5.01 -3.32
C LEU A 180 11.73 3.52 -3.60
N PHE A 181 11.98 2.69 -2.58
CA PHE A 181 12.01 1.23 -2.73
C PHE A 181 10.65 0.68 -3.17
N TRP A 182 9.59 0.93 -2.40
CA TRP A 182 8.27 0.36 -2.67
C TRP A 182 7.60 0.95 -3.93
N SER A 183 7.80 2.23 -4.22
CA SER A 183 7.24 2.87 -5.42
C SER A 183 8.02 2.57 -6.70
N SER A 184 9.13 1.81 -6.63
CA SER A 184 9.92 1.41 -7.80
C SER A 184 9.79 -0.07 -8.14
N GLY A 185 9.24 -0.89 -7.23
CA GLY A 185 9.04 -2.32 -7.44
C GLY A 185 7.78 -2.66 -8.27
N LEU A 186 7.65 -3.94 -8.66
CA LEU A 186 6.47 -4.48 -9.34
C LEU A 186 5.34 -4.76 -8.36
N LEU A 187 4.76 -3.69 -7.81
CA LEU A 187 3.74 -3.76 -6.77
C LEU A 187 2.61 -2.75 -7.05
N LYS A 188 1.68 -2.62 -6.10
CA LYS A 188 0.56 -1.65 -6.14
C LYS A 188 1.03 -0.21 -5.88
N GLU A 189 2.12 -0.03 -5.15
CA GLU A 189 2.64 1.25 -4.65
C GLU A 189 3.05 2.27 -5.73
N PRO A 190 3.70 1.90 -6.86
CA PRO A 190 3.91 2.80 -7.99
C PRO A 190 2.63 3.50 -8.45
N LEU A 191 1.53 2.76 -8.53
CA LEU A 191 0.23 3.27 -8.98
C LEU A 191 -0.47 4.10 -7.90
N ILE A 192 -0.29 3.75 -6.62
CA ILE A 192 -0.74 4.58 -5.50
C ILE A 192 -0.04 5.95 -5.53
N TYR A 193 1.27 5.98 -5.76
CA TYR A 193 2.05 7.21 -5.91
C TYR A 193 1.53 8.10 -7.04
N PHE A 194 1.25 7.49 -8.19
CA PHE A 194 0.61 8.18 -9.31
C PHE A 194 -0.76 8.76 -8.93
N SER A 195 -1.61 7.95 -8.29
CA SER A 195 -2.98 8.31 -7.95
C SER A 195 -3.05 9.44 -6.91
N ILE A 196 -2.24 9.36 -5.85
CA ILE A 196 -2.10 10.42 -4.84
C ILE A 196 -1.55 11.69 -5.47
N GLY A 197 -0.52 11.57 -6.32
CA GLY A 197 0.06 12.74 -6.98
C GLY A 197 -0.91 13.44 -7.90
N LEU A 198 -1.66 12.69 -8.71
CA LEU A 198 -2.72 13.20 -9.56
C LEU A 198 -3.83 13.87 -8.74
N PHE A 199 -4.23 13.27 -7.62
CA PHE A 199 -5.23 13.82 -6.71
C PHE A 199 -4.78 15.17 -6.13
N ILE A 200 -3.60 15.23 -5.50
CA ILE A 200 -3.05 16.47 -4.91
C ILE A 200 -2.91 17.55 -5.99
N TYR A 201 -2.40 17.20 -7.17
CA TYR A 201 -2.27 18.13 -8.29
C TYR A 201 -3.62 18.64 -8.78
N SER A 202 -4.63 17.77 -8.89
CA SER A 202 -5.98 18.17 -9.33
C SER A 202 -6.63 19.18 -8.39
N ILE A 203 -6.42 19.04 -7.08
CA ILE A 203 -6.95 19.97 -6.07
C ILE A 203 -6.19 21.30 -6.12
N LEU A 204 -4.86 21.25 -6.04
CA LEU A 204 -4.02 22.44 -5.79
C LEU A 204 -3.66 23.23 -7.05
N SER A 205 -3.67 22.62 -8.24
CA SER A 205 -3.31 23.31 -9.48
C SER A 205 -4.41 24.29 -9.93
N ILE A 206 -3.96 25.34 -10.64
CA ILE A 206 -4.84 26.32 -11.27
C ILE A 206 -5.07 25.85 -12.71
N THR A 207 -6.25 25.28 -12.98
CA THR A 207 -6.69 24.81 -14.30
C THR A 207 -8.14 25.18 -14.54
N SER A 208 -8.63 25.02 -15.77
CA SER A 208 -10.06 25.15 -16.06
C SER A 208 -10.89 24.16 -15.22
N LEU A 209 -12.15 24.52 -14.93
CA LEU A 209 -13.05 23.71 -14.11
C LEU A 209 -13.25 22.31 -14.69
N VAL A 210 -13.50 22.22 -16.00
CA VAL A 210 -13.68 20.94 -16.72
C VAL A 210 -12.46 20.04 -16.53
N LYS A 211 -11.26 20.57 -16.76
CA LYS A 211 -10.02 19.81 -16.58
C LYS A 211 -9.83 19.38 -15.13
N LYS A 212 -10.14 20.27 -14.17
CA LYS A 212 -10.06 19.95 -12.73
C LYS A 212 -10.99 18.80 -12.36
N VAL A 213 -12.26 18.85 -12.80
CA VAL A 213 -13.25 17.79 -12.54
C VAL A 213 -12.82 16.46 -13.16
N LEU A 214 -12.34 16.46 -14.41
CA LEU A 214 -11.86 15.24 -15.07
C LEU A 214 -10.64 14.63 -14.36
N LEU A 215 -9.69 15.46 -13.91
CA LEU A 215 -8.51 14.99 -13.18
C LEU A 215 -8.90 14.44 -11.79
N ILE A 216 -9.84 15.09 -11.09
CA ILE A 216 -10.37 14.60 -9.82
C ILE A 216 -11.04 13.24 -10.04
N ALA A 217 -11.96 13.14 -11.00
CA ALA A 217 -12.67 11.89 -11.32
C ALA A 217 -11.69 10.75 -11.66
N LEU A 218 -10.68 11.03 -12.51
CA LEU A 218 -9.64 10.07 -12.84
C LEU A 218 -8.83 9.65 -11.61
N SER A 219 -8.42 10.59 -10.76
CA SER A 219 -7.65 10.28 -9.55
C SER A 219 -8.43 9.44 -8.54
N ILE A 220 -9.74 9.69 -8.38
CA ILE A 220 -10.62 8.89 -7.53
C ILE A 220 -10.78 7.49 -8.11
N LEU A 221 -10.99 7.37 -9.42
CA LEU A 221 -11.08 6.06 -10.09
C LEU A 221 -9.81 5.24 -9.86
N CYS A 222 -8.63 5.83 -10.02
CA CYS A 222 -7.36 5.14 -9.76
C CYS A 222 -7.21 4.77 -8.27
N LEU A 223 -7.46 5.68 -7.33
CA LEU A 223 -7.33 5.40 -5.90
C LEU A 223 -8.29 4.28 -5.45
N VAL A 224 -9.55 4.33 -5.85
CA VAL A 224 -10.56 3.32 -5.50
C VAL A 224 -10.24 1.99 -6.16
N GLY A 225 -9.75 2.00 -7.40
CA GLY A 225 -9.37 0.78 -8.13
C GLY A 225 -8.13 0.07 -7.56
N ILE A 226 -7.25 0.79 -6.85
CA ILE A 226 -6.00 0.21 -6.33
C ILE A 226 -6.05 0.02 -4.81
N LYS A 227 -6.46 1.00 -4.02
CA LYS A 227 -6.56 0.87 -2.55
C LYS A 227 -7.67 1.77 -2.02
N PRO A 228 -8.94 1.31 -2.00
CA PRO A 228 -10.08 2.16 -1.66
C PRO A 228 -10.00 2.75 -0.25
N TYR A 229 -9.37 2.07 0.70
CA TYR A 229 -9.19 2.60 2.05
C TYR A 229 -8.33 3.87 2.12
N ILE A 230 -7.38 4.06 1.18
CA ILE A 230 -6.58 5.31 1.11
C ILE A 230 -7.50 6.47 0.73
N PHE A 231 -8.39 6.27 -0.23
CA PHE A 231 -9.39 7.28 -0.61
C PHE A 231 -10.33 7.61 0.56
N LEU A 232 -10.79 6.61 1.31
CA LEU A 232 -11.60 6.84 2.50
C LEU A 232 -10.88 7.70 3.57
N CYS A 233 -9.56 7.55 3.72
CA CYS A 233 -8.76 8.40 4.61
C CYS A 233 -8.57 9.83 4.09
N ILE A 234 -8.62 10.04 2.76
CA ILE A 234 -8.48 11.35 2.12
C ILE A 234 -9.74 12.21 2.32
N ILE A 235 -10.94 11.62 2.31
CA ILE A 235 -12.22 12.35 2.47
C ILE A 235 -12.21 13.28 3.71
N PRO A 236 -11.96 12.80 4.94
CA PRO A 236 -11.92 13.66 6.12
C PRO A 236 -10.77 14.69 6.05
N ALA A 237 -9.64 14.36 5.43
CA ALA A 237 -8.55 15.32 5.23
C ALA A 237 -8.97 16.49 4.31
N VAL A 238 -9.75 16.22 3.26
CA VAL A 238 -10.31 17.28 2.40
C VAL A 238 -11.32 18.14 3.16
N LEU A 239 -12.15 17.55 4.02
CA LEU A 239 -13.06 18.32 4.87
C LEU A 239 -12.29 19.28 5.80
N ILE A 240 -11.19 18.81 6.40
CA ILE A 240 -10.32 19.65 7.23
C ILE A 240 -9.60 20.72 6.41
N PHE A 241 -9.14 20.41 5.20
CA PHE A 241 -8.59 21.40 4.28
C PHE A 241 -9.59 22.54 4.03
N VAL A 242 -10.84 22.18 3.69
CA VAL A 242 -11.94 23.13 3.44
C VAL A 242 -12.27 23.93 4.71
N LEU A 243 -12.34 23.29 5.87
CA LEU A 243 -12.60 23.94 7.16
C LEU A 243 -11.60 25.06 7.45
N PHE A 244 -10.29 24.77 7.35
CA PHE A 244 -9.25 25.77 7.58
C PHE A 244 -9.18 26.83 6.50
N TYR A 245 -9.62 26.51 5.28
CA TYR A 245 -9.68 27.48 4.18
C TYR A 245 -10.74 28.56 4.44
N TYR A 246 -11.92 28.17 4.95
CA TYR A 246 -13.04 29.10 5.17
C TYR A 246 -13.03 29.78 6.56
N LEU A 247 -12.55 29.11 7.60
CA LEU A 247 -12.52 29.71 8.94
C LEU A 247 -11.39 30.73 9.09
N LYS A 248 -11.76 31.99 9.34
CA LYS A 248 -10.79 33.09 9.53
C LYS A 248 -9.94 32.91 10.79
N GLN A 249 -10.46 32.28 11.84
CA GLN A 249 -9.77 32.10 13.11
C GLN A 249 -9.17 30.70 13.23
N THR A 250 -7.84 30.60 13.18
CA THR A 250 -7.11 29.33 13.20
C THR A 250 -7.34 28.52 14.48
N ARG A 251 -7.43 29.20 15.63
CA ARG A 251 -7.74 28.55 16.93
C ARG A 251 -9.09 27.84 16.89
N THR A 252 -10.11 28.46 16.30
CA THR A 252 -11.45 27.88 16.18
C THR A 252 -11.44 26.66 15.25
N ALA A 253 -10.75 26.75 14.10
CA ALA A 253 -10.59 25.61 13.20
C ALA A 253 -9.87 24.43 13.87
N LEU A 254 -8.83 24.70 14.67
CA LEU A 254 -8.13 23.67 15.45
C LEU A 254 -9.06 23.02 16.48
N ILE A 255 -9.81 23.80 17.26
CA ILE A 255 -10.75 23.27 18.25
C ILE A 255 -11.81 22.39 17.56
N ILE A 256 -12.42 22.86 16.48
CA ILE A 256 -13.41 22.08 15.71
C ILE A 256 -12.78 20.77 15.21
N THR A 257 -11.55 20.81 14.70
CA THR A 257 -10.85 19.61 14.22
C THR A 257 -10.64 18.60 15.34
N ILE A 258 -10.19 19.04 16.51
CA ILE A 258 -10.00 18.18 17.69
C ILE A 258 -11.33 17.58 18.13
N VAL A 259 -12.40 18.38 18.18
CA VAL A 259 -13.75 17.91 18.53
C VAL A 259 -14.28 16.91 17.52
N LEU A 260 -14.05 17.12 16.21
CA LEU A 260 -14.47 16.17 15.17
C LEU A 260 -13.72 14.84 15.29
N ILE A 261 -12.40 14.87 15.50
CA ILE A 261 -11.59 13.66 15.70
C ILE A 261 -12.03 12.92 16.96
N ALA A 262 -12.11 13.62 18.10
CA ALA A 262 -12.54 13.03 19.36
C ALA A 262 -13.98 12.47 19.26
N GLY A 263 -14.89 13.21 18.64
CA GLY A 263 -16.27 12.77 18.41
C GLY A 263 -16.36 11.55 17.50
N SER A 264 -15.56 11.48 16.44
CA SER A 264 -15.48 10.30 15.56
C SER A 264 -14.86 9.08 16.23
N LEU A 265 -13.94 9.27 17.17
CA LEU A 265 -13.39 8.18 17.97
C LEU A 265 -14.41 7.70 19.01
N VAL A 266 -15.06 8.61 19.74
CA VAL A 266 -16.10 8.26 20.73
C VAL A 266 -17.31 7.62 20.06
N SER A 267 -17.67 8.01 18.84
CA SER A 267 -18.78 7.39 18.12
C SER A 267 -18.54 5.91 17.82
N LEU A 268 -17.29 5.41 17.81
CA LEU A 268 -16.99 3.97 17.69
C LEU A 268 -17.53 3.15 18.87
N LEU A 269 -17.90 3.78 19.98
CA LEU A 269 -18.55 3.14 21.13
C LEU A 269 -20.06 2.95 20.93
N THR A 270 -20.65 3.60 19.92
CA THR A 270 -22.10 3.64 19.71
C THR A 270 -22.59 2.49 18.85
N THR A 271 -23.86 2.08 19.05
CA THR A 271 -24.48 0.99 18.30
C THR A 271 -24.45 1.18 16.77
N PRO A 272 -24.62 2.39 16.19
CA PRO A 272 -24.56 2.55 14.73
C PRO A 272 -23.20 2.26 14.11
N LEU A 273 -22.08 2.43 14.85
CA LEU A 273 -20.72 2.18 14.35
C LEU A 273 -20.15 0.82 14.76
N GLN A 274 -20.90 0.00 15.50
CA GLN A 274 -20.50 -1.39 15.80
C GLN A 274 -20.14 -2.22 14.55
N PRO A 275 -20.82 -2.09 13.39
CA PRO A 275 -20.41 -2.79 12.18
C PRO A 275 -18.99 -2.42 11.70
N VAL A 276 -18.55 -1.18 11.93
CA VAL A 276 -17.20 -0.73 11.58
C VAL A 276 -16.18 -1.37 12.52
N VAL A 277 -16.45 -1.36 13.83
CA VAL A 277 -15.60 -2.01 14.84
C VAL A 277 -15.46 -3.51 14.53
N LYS A 278 -16.58 -4.18 14.24
CA LYS A 278 -16.59 -5.59 13.84
C LYS A 278 -15.76 -5.81 12.58
N LYS A 279 -15.92 -4.99 11.54
CA LYS A 279 -15.15 -5.13 10.30
C LYS A 279 -13.64 -4.95 10.53
N LEU A 280 -13.24 -4.02 11.39
CA LEU A 280 -11.84 -3.83 11.78
C LEU A 280 -11.31 -5.03 12.58
N SER A 281 -12.11 -5.57 13.50
CA SER A 281 -11.79 -6.77 14.27
C SER A 281 -11.62 -7.99 13.36
N ASP A 282 -12.54 -8.19 12.40
CA ASP A 282 -12.46 -9.26 11.41
C ASP A 282 -11.19 -9.15 10.56
N GLN A 283 -10.88 -7.93 10.11
CA GLN A 283 -9.69 -7.67 9.29
C GLN A 283 -8.39 -7.91 10.08
N GLN A 284 -8.34 -7.45 11.34
CA GLN A 284 -7.22 -7.68 12.23
C GLN A 284 -7.01 -9.19 12.45
N PHE A 285 -8.10 -9.91 12.72
CA PHE A 285 -8.07 -11.35 12.91
C PHE A 285 -7.51 -12.08 11.68
N ASP A 286 -8.00 -11.72 10.48
CA ASP A 286 -7.54 -12.34 9.23
C ASP A 286 -6.04 -12.06 8.99
N PHE A 287 -5.57 -10.85 9.25
CA PHE A 287 -4.14 -10.52 9.12
C PHE A 287 -3.26 -11.19 10.19
N ILE A 288 -3.75 -11.35 11.42
CA ILE A 288 -3.06 -12.14 12.46
C ILE A 288 -2.87 -13.57 12.00
N ASN A 289 -3.91 -14.17 11.41
CA ASN A 289 -3.86 -15.54 10.90
C ASN A 289 -2.90 -15.69 9.73
N ILE A 290 -2.98 -14.78 8.75
CA ILE A 290 -2.03 -14.76 7.62
C ILE A 290 -0.59 -14.57 8.12
N GLY A 291 -0.39 -13.71 9.12
CA GLY A 291 0.92 -13.46 9.71
C GLY A 291 1.49 -14.66 10.49
N LYS A 292 0.63 -15.38 11.24
CA LYS A 292 1.01 -16.61 11.96
C LYS A 292 1.20 -17.81 11.02
N GLY A 293 0.60 -17.76 9.83
CA GLY A 293 0.62 -18.88 8.89
C GLY A 293 -0.14 -20.10 9.45
N GLY A 294 0.19 -21.26 8.90
CA GLY A 294 -0.42 -22.54 9.21
C GLY A 294 -1.44 -23.00 8.18
N VAL A 295 -1.93 -24.21 8.39
CA VAL A 295 -2.92 -24.89 7.55
C VAL A 295 -4.30 -24.75 8.18
N PHE A 296 -5.24 -24.30 7.37
CA PHE A 296 -6.64 -24.11 7.74
C PHE A 296 -7.44 -25.16 6.99
N ALA A 297 -8.06 -26.08 7.71
CA ALA A 297 -8.79 -27.19 7.13
C ALA A 297 -10.25 -27.16 7.60
N ARG A 298 -11.19 -27.27 6.67
CA ARG A 298 -12.61 -27.38 6.99
C ARG A 298 -12.97 -28.84 7.22
N ALA A 299 -13.46 -29.12 8.42
CA ALA A 299 -14.02 -30.40 8.83
C ALA A 299 -15.42 -30.15 9.39
N ASP A 300 -16.42 -30.78 8.78
CA ASP A 300 -17.83 -30.66 9.16
C ASP A 300 -18.31 -29.19 9.25
N THR A 301 -18.56 -28.74 10.49
CA THR A 301 -19.06 -27.42 10.85
C THR A 301 -17.98 -26.48 11.38
N CYS A 302 -16.72 -26.90 11.42
CA CYS A 302 -15.59 -26.14 11.97
C CYS A 302 -14.49 -25.91 10.93
N ILE A 303 -13.68 -24.87 11.17
CA ILE A 303 -12.39 -24.68 10.51
C ILE A 303 -11.32 -24.90 11.57
N TYR A 304 -10.52 -25.95 11.39
CA TYR A 304 -9.34 -26.21 12.19
C TYR A 304 -8.16 -25.38 11.68
N ILE A 305 -7.38 -24.84 12.60
CA ILE A 305 -6.16 -24.07 12.35
C ILE A 305 -5.03 -24.81 13.01
N ILE A 306 -4.03 -25.14 12.20
CA ILE A 306 -2.87 -25.91 12.63
C ILE A 306 -1.64 -25.11 12.26
N ALA A 307 -0.80 -24.82 13.25
CA ALA A 307 0.41 -24.05 13.07
C ALA A 307 1.46 -24.46 14.10
N GLY A 308 2.73 -24.14 13.83
CA GLY A 308 3.82 -24.36 14.76
C GLY A 308 4.38 -25.78 14.74
N GLU A 309 4.69 -26.32 15.91
CA GLU A 309 5.46 -27.57 16.09
C GLU A 309 4.76 -28.82 15.53
N ASP A 310 3.44 -28.79 15.40
CA ASP A 310 2.63 -29.90 14.91
C ASP A 310 2.56 -30.00 13.37
N MET A 311 3.11 -29.02 12.63
CA MET A 311 3.13 -28.99 11.16
C MET A 311 3.74 -30.25 10.50
N PRO A 312 4.79 -30.91 11.04
CA PRO A 312 5.31 -32.15 10.46
C PRO A 312 4.30 -33.31 10.42
N HIS A 313 3.18 -33.21 11.15
CA HIS A 313 2.11 -34.22 11.17
C HIS A 313 0.95 -33.89 10.23
N VAL A 314 1.03 -32.76 9.52
CA VAL A 314 0.04 -32.27 8.56
C VAL A 314 0.53 -32.54 7.13
N ILE A 315 -0.20 -33.39 6.41
CA ILE A 315 0.04 -33.64 4.99
C ILE A 315 -0.94 -32.78 4.19
N VAL A 316 -0.39 -31.83 3.42
CA VAL A 316 -1.16 -30.97 2.52
C VAL A 316 -0.99 -31.46 1.09
N ASN A 317 -2.11 -31.76 0.42
CA ASN A 317 -2.14 -31.99 -1.01
C ASN A 317 -2.65 -30.72 -1.70
N GLN A 318 -1.71 -29.98 -2.32
CA GLN A 318 -1.97 -28.73 -3.02
C GLN A 318 -2.83 -28.90 -4.28
N VAL A 319 -2.74 -30.06 -4.96
CA VAL A 319 -3.49 -30.33 -6.20
C VAL A 319 -4.97 -30.50 -5.92
N ASP A 320 -5.29 -31.34 -4.93
CA ASP A 320 -6.68 -31.65 -4.57
C ASP A 320 -7.24 -30.68 -3.52
N SER A 321 -6.42 -29.75 -3.02
CA SER A 321 -6.73 -28.85 -1.91
C SER A 321 -7.27 -29.61 -0.69
N THR A 322 -6.53 -30.63 -0.25
CA THR A 322 -6.91 -31.48 0.89
C THR A 322 -5.83 -31.57 1.96
N VAL A 323 -6.27 -31.87 3.20
CA VAL A 323 -5.43 -31.95 4.39
C VAL A 323 -5.68 -33.26 5.13
N ILE A 324 -4.61 -33.97 5.45
CA ILE A 324 -4.61 -35.20 6.26
C ILE A 324 -3.69 -35.01 7.47
N LEU A 325 -4.18 -35.39 8.64
CA LEU A 325 -3.47 -35.38 9.91
C LEU A 325 -3.07 -36.81 10.25
N THR A 326 -1.77 -37.01 10.42
CA THR A 326 -1.19 -38.34 10.67
C THR A 326 -1.18 -38.71 12.15
N LYS A 327 -1.32 -37.73 13.04
CA LYS A 327 -1.32 -37.90 14.49
C LYS A 327 -2.28 -36.92 15.14
N GLU A 328 -2.56 -37.18 16.42
CA GLU A 328 -3.18 -36.22 17.30
C GLU A 328 -2.26 -35.00 17.45
N ILE A 329 -2.83 -33.81 17.29
CA ILE A 329 -2.09 -32.54 17.35
C ILE A 329 -2.89 -31.51 18.15
N VAL A 330 -2.21 -30.47 18.63
CA VAL A 330 -2.87 -29.37 19.33
C VAL A 330 -3.04 -28.20 18.38
N GLY A 331 -4.28 -27.91 18.02
CA GLY A 331 -4.62 -26.77 17.15
C GLY A 331 -5.68 -25.88 17.75
N ASP A 332 -6.16 -24.95 16.94
CA ASP A 332 -7.33 -24.14 17.25
C ASP A 332 -8.48 -24.53 16.30
N TYR A 333 -9.71 -24.27 16.71
CA TYR A 333 -10.85 -24.30 15.79
C TYR A 333 -11.67 -23.01 15.86
N ILE A 334 -12.33 -22.72 14.74
CA ILE A 334 -13.29 -21.63 14.59
C ILE A 334 -14.59 -22.19 14.03
N LEU A 335 -15.72 -21.74 14.58
CA LEU A 335 -17.03 -21.99 13.99
C LEU A 335 -17.33 -20.92 12.93
N PRO A 336 -17.64 -21.28 11.67
CA PRO A 336 -17.90 -20.34 10.58
C PRO A 336 -19.01 -19.32 10.88
N ASN A 337 -19.93 -19.67 11.78
CA ASN A 337 -21.10 -18.86 12.14
C ASN A 337 -21.01 -18.23 13.54
N ALA A 338 -19.97 -18.52 14.33
CA ALA A 338 -19.76 -17.85 15.60
C ALA A 338 -18.86 -16.62 15.42
N LYS A 339 -18.79 -15.76 16.44
CA LYS A 339 -17.64 -14.85 16.61
C LYS A 339 -16.37 -15.67 16.38
N LYS A 340 -15.39 -15.14 15.65
CA LYS A 340 -14.14 -15.85 15.29
C LYS A 340 -13.26 -16.14 16.54
N ASP A 341 -13.85 -16.65 17.61
CA ASP A 341 -13.21 -17.07 18.85
C ASP A 341 -12.45 -18.35 18.54
N LYS A 342 -11.12 -18.22 18.50
CA LYS A 342 -10.25 -19.38 18.48
C LYS A 342 -10.39 -20.13 19.79
N LYS A 343 -10.79 -21.38 19.70
CA LYS A 343 -10.79 -22.30 20.84
C LYS A 343 -9.72 -23.34 20.61
N ARG A 344 -8.78 -23.41 21.54
CA ARG A 344 -7.74 -24.42 21.52
C ARG A 344 -8.37 -25.79 21.73
N CYS A 345 -8.01 -26.75 20.89
CA CYS A 345 -8.51 -28.10 20.97
C CYS A 345 -7.41 -29.10 20.60
N ILE A 346 -7.66 -30.35 20.99
CA ILE A 346 -6.90 -31.49 20.51
C ILE A 346 -7.61 -31.97 19.24
N ILE A 347 -6.89 -31.98 18.13
CA ILE A 347 -7.40 -32.39 16.82
C ILE A 347 -6.91 -33.82 16.57
N GLN A 348 -7.87 -34.72 16.39
CA GLN A 348 -7.61 -36.13 16.13
C GLN A 348 -7.14 -36.34 14.68
N PRO A 349 -6.33 -37.38 14.41
CA PRO A 349 -5.96 -37.74 13.05
C PRO A 349 -7.22 -38.08 12.22
N ASN A 350 -7.18 -37.78 10.92
CA ASN A 350 -8.31 -38.01 10.02
C ASN A 350 -7.92 -38.96 8.88
N GLU A 351 -8.75 -39.98 8.66
CA GLU A 351 -8.60 -40.89 7.51
C GLU A 351 -9.21 -40.29 6.24
N ILE A 352 -10.30 -39.53 6.38
CA ILE A 352 -10.96 -38.84 5.27
C ILE A 352 -10.31 -37.46 5.10
N PRO A 353 -9.74 -37.14 3.91
CA PRO A 353 -9.09 -35.86 3.68
C PRO A 353 -10.05 -34.68 3.89
N TRP A 354 -9.64 -33.71 4.69
CA TRP A 354 -10.40 -32.48 4.91
C TRP A 354 -10.14 -31.48 3.79
N LYS A 355 -11.10 -30.60 3.54
CA LYS A 355 -10.93 -29.57 2.52
C LYS A 355 -10.02 -28.46 3.05
N MET A 356 -8.91 -28.20 2.36
CA MET A 356 -8.03 -27.08 2.66
C MET A 356 -8.74 -25.75 2.34
N TYR A 357 -8.68 -24.84 3.29
CA TYR A 357 -9.20 -23.47 3.16
C TYR A 357 -8.06 -22.47 2.92
N TYR A 358 -6.93 -22.65 3.60
CA TYR A 358 -5.73 -21.82 3.47
C TYR A 358 -4.51 -22.63 3.89
N ASP A 359 -3.39 -22.41 3.21
CA ASP A 359 -2.07 -22.88 3.62
C ASP A 359 -1.11 -21.70 3.43
N GLY A 360 -0.43 -21.32 4.51
CA GLY A 360 0.44 -20.15 4.52
C GLY A 360 1.63 -20.34 5.43
N GLU A 361 2.77 -19.80 5.02
CA GLU A 361 3.97 -19.82 5.84
C GLU A 361 3.91 -18.74 6.94
N PHE A 362 4.56 -19.03 8.07
CA PHE A 362 4.73 -18.05 9.13
C PHE A 362 5.52 -16.83 8.62
N SER A 363 5.02 -15.63 8.88
CA SER A 363 5.75 -14.42 8.52
C SER A 363 6.88 -14.16 9.51
N GLY A 364 8.13 -14.28 9.04
CA GLY A 364 9.33 -13.98 9.84
C GLY A 364 9.45 -12.54 10.35
N SER A 365 8.51 -11.65 10.01
CA SER A 365 8.43 -10.27 10.51
C SER A 365 7.15 -9.99 11.32
N TYR A 366 6.47 -11.05 11.76
CA TYR A 366 5.26 -10.98 12.58
C TYR A 366 5.55 -10.40 13.95
N ILE A 367 4.67 -9.51 14.42
CA ILE A 367 4.62 -9.00 15.79
C ILE A 367 3.24 -9.28 16.38
N GLU A 368 3.21 -9.65 17.66
CA GLU A 368 1.94 -9.74 18.39
C GLU A 368 1.35 -8.33 18.54
N ILE A 369 0.03 -8.23 18.31
CA ILE A 369 -0.74 -6.99 18.48
C ILE A 369 -1.96 -7.28 19.35
N THR A 370 -2.40 -6.29 20.13
CA THR A 370 -3.57 -6.47 21.01
C THR A 370 -4.85 -6.69 20.18
N PRO A 371 -5.62 -7.76 20.41
CA PRO A 371 -6.89 -7.99 19.72
C PRO A 371 -7.93 -6.89 20.00
N ILE A 372 -8.78 -6.59 19.01
CA ILE A 372 -9.91 -5.64 19.14
C ILE A 372 -11.13 -6.31 19.79
N GLU A 373 -11.33 -7.61 19.54
CA GLU A 373 -12.44 -8.42 20.09
C GLU A 373 -13.84 -7.82 19.89
N GLU A 374 -14.08 -7.22 18.72
CA GLU A 374 -15.32 -6.50 18.39
C GLU A 374 -15.69 -5.40 19.42
N SER A 375 -14.76 -4.95 20.26
CA SER A 375 -15.01 -4.00 21.33
C SER A 375 -14.53 -2.60 20.96
N GLY A 376 -15.47 -1.65 20.88
CA GLY A 376 -15.13 -0.24 20.61
C GLY A 376 -14.22 0.37 21.69
N ILE A 377 -14.38 -0.05 22.95
CA ILE A 377 -13.50 0.39 24.06
C ILE A 377 -12.09 -0.15 23.86
N GLN A 378 -11.96 -1.43 23.51
CA GLN A 378 -10.66 -2.03 23.26
C GLN A 378 -9.97 -1.41 22.04
N LEU A 379 -10.72 -1.15 20.96
CA LEU A 379 -10.22 -0.44 19.78
C LEU A 379 -9.59 0.92 20.14
N LEU A 380 -10.25 1.71 21.00
CA LEU A 380 -9.72 2.98 21.48
C LEU A 380 -8.49 2.81 22.38
N LYS A 381 -8.48 1.79 23.26
CA LYS A 381 -7.29 1.45 24.09
C LYS A 381 -6.09 1.07 23.24
N ASN A 382 -6.29 0.48 22.07
CA ASN A 382 -5.22 0.05 21.16
C ASN A 382 -4.61 1.23 20.35
N ILE A 383 -5.14 2.46 20.45
CA ILE A 383 -4.63 3.62 19.70
C ILE A 383 -3.13 3.89 19.91
N PRO A 384 -2.58 3.92 21.15
CA PRO A 384 -1.16 4.17 21.37
C PRO A 384 -0.28 3.11 20.70
N GLU A 385 -0.65 1.84 20.84
CA GLU A 385 0.02 0.72 20.20
C GLU A 385 -0.01 0.83 18.67
N ALA A 386 -1.19 1.13 18.09
CA ALA A 386 -1.36 1.30 16.66
C ALA A 386 -0.47 2.43 16.10
N VAL A 387 -0.41 3.57 16.78
CA VAL A 387 0.46 4.69 16.39
C VAL A 387 1.94 4.29 16.48
N GLN A 388 2.34 3.63 17.57
CA GLN A 388 3.71 3.17 17.78
C GLN A 388 4.16 2.17 16.69
N ASN A 389 3.30 1.21 16.35
CA ASN A 389 3.56 0.16 15.36
C ASN A 389 3.80 0.74 13.95
N VAL A 390 3.18 1.85 13.59
CA VAL A 390 3.34 2.45 12.26
C VAL A 390 4.46 3.49 12.23
N THR A 391 4.49 4.37 13.24
CA THR A 391 5.38 5.55 13.21
C THR A 391 6.81 5.22 13.63
N ILE A 392 6.99 4.37 14.64
CA ILE A 392 8.30 4.13 15.26
C ILE A 392 8.87 2.77 14.86
N ARG A 393 8.05 1.71 14.75
CA ARG A 393 8.56 0.39 14.37
C ARG A 393 9.07 0.34 12.90
N PRO A 394 10.08 -0.49 12.61
CA PRO A 394 10.65 -1.55 13.46
C PRO A 394 11.64 -1.07 14.53
N TYR A 395 11.68 -1.77 15.67
CA TYR A 395 12.72 -1.66 16.69
C TYR A 395 13.95 -2.53 16.37
N PRO A 396 15.13 -2.24 16.95
CA PRO A 396 16.31 -3.09 16.80
C PRO A 396 16.03 -4.56 17.17
N GLY A 397 15.24 -4.80 18.22
CA GLY A 397 14.87 -6.15 18.69
C GLY A 397 13.67 -6.79 17.98
N ASP A 398 12.99 -6.10 17.07
CA ASP A 398 11.84 -6.67 16.36
C ASP A 398 12.27 -7.75 15.35
N PRO A 399 11.42 -8.72 15.01
CA PRO A 399 11.69 -9.64 13.89
C PRO A 399 11.55 -8.93 12.52
N PRO A 400 12.19 -9.42 11.44
CA PRO A 400 13.20 -10.49 11.43
C PRO A 400 14.56 -9.95 11.88
N ALA A 401 15.48 -10.86 12.20
CA ALA A 401 16.91 -10.56 12.39
C ALA A 401 17.62 -10.25 11.05
N SER A 402 16.99 -9.43 10.20
CA SER A 402 17.51 -9.04 8.89
C SER A 402 18.10 -7.63 8.94
N VAL A 403 19.23 -7.44 8.25
CA VAL A 403 19.88 -6.13 8.10
C VAL A 403 18.96 -5.13 7.39
N PHE A 404 18.06 -5.60 6.52
CA PHE A 404 17.14 -4.74 5.78
C PHE A 404 16.21 -3.92 6.69
N LYS A 405 15.91 -4.42 7.89
CA LYS A 405 15.10 -3.74 8.89
C LYS A 405 15.71 -2.41 9.34
N TYR A 406 17.04 -2.31 9.41
CA TYR A 406 17.72 -1.07 9.84
C TYR A 406 17.60 0.06 8.82
N PHE A 407 17.52 -0.24 7.52
CA PHE A 407 17.24 0.79 6.51
C PHE A 407 15.86 1.41 6.74
N SER A 408 14.84 0.60 7.02
CA SER A 408 13.50 1.08 7.34
C SER A 408 13.41 1.83 8.66
N LEU A 409 14.20 1.42 9.66
CA LEU A 409 14.32 2.13 10.95
C LEU A 409 14.93 3.53 10.74
N ILE A 410 16.09 3.60 10.07
CA ILE A 410 16.78 4.87 9.81
C ILE A 410 15.90 5.81 8.99
N ASP A 411 15.22 5.31 7.97
CA ASP A 411 14.28 6.08 7.15
C ASP A 411 13.12 6.65 8.00
N GLY A 412 12.44 5.79 8.78
CA GLY A 412 11.31 6.21 9.61
C GLY A 412 11.71 7.20 10.70
N TRP A 413 12.73 6.86 11.48
CA TRP A 413 13.21 7.71 12.59
C TRP A 413 13.85 8.99 12.07
N GLY A 414 14.61 8.90 10.98
CA GLY A 414 15.22 10.04 10.31
C GLY A 414 14.16 11.03 9.81
N LEU A 415 13.07 10.55 9.23
CA LEU A 415 11.96 11.41 8.81
C LEU A 415 11.23 12.06 10.01
N CYS A 416 10.98 11.30 11.08
CA CYS A 416 10.42 11.85 12.32
C CYS A 416 11.32 12.93 12.93
N LEU A 417 12.63 12.66 13.01
CA LEU A 417 13.63 13.61 13.51
C LEU A 417 13.68 14.86 12.62
N LEU A 418 13.70 14.69 11.29
CA LEU A 418 13.69 15.80 10.35
C LEU A 418 12.44 16.68 10.52
N PHE A 419 11.26 16.07 10.69
CA PHE A 419 10.02 16.79 10.94
C PHE A 419 10.08 17.57 12.26
N ILE A 420 10.53 16.95 13.35
CA ILE A 420 10.68 17.57 14.68
C ILE A 420 11.67 18.74 14.61
N LEU A 421 12.87 18.52 14.07
CA LEU A 421 13.89 19.56 13.93
C LEU A 421 13.38 20.72 13.08
N THR A 422 12.68 20.42 11.98
CA THR A 422 12.07 21.44 11.13
C THR A 422 11.03 22.25 11.88
N PHE A 423 10.16 21.60 12.65
CA PHE A 423 9.11 22.26 13.40
C PHE A 423 9.66 23.19 14.50
N PHE A 424 10.66 22.75 15.27
CA PHE A 424 11.19 23.53 16.40
C PHE A 424 12.25 24.56 15.99
N PHE A 425 13.18 24.19 15.10
CA PHE A 425 14.37 25.00 14.82
C PHE A 425 14.33 25.68 13.45
N PHE A 426 13.74 25.04 12.42
CA PHE A 426 13.79 25.55 11.04
C PHE A 426 12.46 26.05 10.49
N ARG A 427 11.42 26.24 11.31
CA ARG A 427 10.11 26.68 10.81
C ARG A 427 10.10 28.12 10.29
N ARG A 428 9.37 28.36 9.20
CA ARG A 428 9.00 29.71 8.73
C ARG A 428 7.63 30.14 9.26
N LYS A 429 7.26 31.41 8.99
CA LYS A 429 5.88 31.87 9.14
C LYS A 429 5.01 31.20 8.06
N ILE A 430 3.90 30.61 8.49
CA ILE A 430 2.97 29.84 7.66
C ILE A 430 1.70 30.67 7.44
N ASN A 431 1.28 30.79 6.18
CA ASN A 431 0.03 31.46 5.83
C ASN A 431 -1.16 30.51 5.98
N ARG A 432 -2.39 31.03 5.85
CA ARG A 432 -3.60 30.23 6.05
C ARG A 432 -3.74 29.07 5.06
N LYS A 433 -3.46 29.29 3.77
CA LYS A 433 -3.58 28.25 2.74
C LYS A 433 -2.60 27.10 3.01
N GLU A 434 -1.37 27.43 3.40
CA GLU A 434 -0.36 26.46 3.80
C GLU A 434 -0.78 25.70 5.06
N LEU A 435 -1.34 26.39 6.06
CA LEU A 435 -1.86 25.76 7.27
C LEU A 435 -3.02 24.80 6.98
N SER A 436 -3.95 25.16 6.10
CA SER A 436 -5.03 24.26 5.65
C SER A 436 -4.48 22.96 5.07
N LEU A 437 -3.44 23.06 4.24
CA LEU A 437 -2.80 21.92 3.63
C LEU A 437 -2.05 21.06 4.67
N ILE A 438 -1.29 21.68 5.57
CA ILE A 438 -0.60 20.97 6.66
C ILE A 438 -1.62 20.23 7.55
N ALA A 439 -2.72 20.88 7.94
CA ALA A 439 -3.76 20.26 8.76
C ALA A 439 -4.38 19.04 8.08
N ALA A 440 -4.69 19.14 6.78
CA ALA A 440 -5.19 18.02 5.99
C ALA A 440 -4.19 16.85 5.92
N LEU A 441 -2.90 17.14 5.67
CA LEU A 441 -1.85 16.12 5.63
C LEU A 441 -1.68 15.41 6.98
N VAL A 442 -1.75 16.13 8.10
CA VAL A 442 -1.67 15.56 9.46
C VAL A 442 -2.88 14.68 9.75
N VAL A 443 -4.09 15.12 9.43
CA VAL A 443 -5.32 14.33 9.65
C VAL A 443 -5.34 13.07 8.78
N PHE A 444 -4.97 13.18 7.50
CA PHE A 444 -4.80 12.03 6.62
C PHE A 444 -3.80 11.02 7.22
N SER A 445 -2.64 11.50 7.64
CA SER A 445 -1.57 10.69 8.23
C SER A 445 -2.04 9.96 9.48
N PHE A 446 -2.75 10.65 10.37
CA PHE A 446 -3.26 10.09 11.61
C PHE A 446 -4.28 8.98 11.37
N ILE A 447 -5.29 9.22 10.51
CA ILE A 447 -6.34 8.23 10.22
C ILE A 447 -5.75 6.98 9.57
N LEU A 448 -4.87 7.16 8.59
CA LEU A 448 -4.21 6.04 7.91
C LEU A 448 -3.29 5.26 8.85
N THR A 449 -2.59 5.96 9.77
CA THR A 449 -1.78 5.36 10.83
C THR A 449 -2.61 4.45 11.72
N LEU A 450 -3.77 4.91 12.19
CA LEU A 450 -4.66 4.08 13.01
C LEU A 450 -5.14 2.84 12.26
N LEU A 451 -5.59 3.00 11.02
CA LEU A 451 -6.10 1.88 10.22
C LEU A 451 -5.03 0.79 10.01
N ILE A 452 -3.80 1.17 9.67
CA ILE A 452 -2.69 0.23 9.48
C ILE A 452 -2.32 -0.40 10.83
N GLY A 453 -2.13 0.41 11.87
CA GLY A 453 -1.64 -0.04 13.17
C GLY A 453 -2.62 -0.94 13.92
N TRP A 454 -3.93 -0.76 13.72
CA TRP A 454 -4.94 -1.64 14.30
C TRP A 454 -5.01 -3.01 13.62
N THR A 455 -4.74 -3.09 12.30
CA THR A 455 -5.08 -4.28 11.52
C THR A 455 -3.88 -5.11 11.11
N THR A 456 -2.68 -4.54 10.99
CA THR A 456 -1.54 -5.19 10.35
C THR A 456 -0.48 -5.60 11.38
N PRO A 457 -0.25 -6.91 11.63
CA PRO A 457 0.77 -7.40 12.55
C PRO A 457 2.10 -7.78 11.88
N VAL A 458 2.24 -7.57 10.57
CA VAL A 458 3.44 -7.95 9.81
C VAL A 458 4.26 -6.70 9.52
N LEU A 459 5.47 -6.58 10.08
CA LEU A 459 6.29 -5.37 9.96
C LEU A 459 6.65 -5.03 8.52
N GLY A 460 6.97 -6.03 7.68
CA GLY A 460 7.20 -5.81 6.26
C GLY A 460 6.01 -5.16 5.55
N ALA A 461 4.79 -5.58 5.90
CA ALA A 461 3.55 -5.00 5.38
C ALA A 461 3.31 -3.58 5.93
N ILE A 462 3.54 -3.33 7.22
CA ILE A 462 3.44 -1.99 7.81
C ILE A 462 4.39 -1.01 7.09
N ILE A 463 5.65 -1.40 6.89
CA ILE A 463 6.68 -0.58 6.24
C ILE A 463 6.25 -0.17 4.82
N ARG A 464 5.63 -1.10 4.07
CA ARG A 464 5.05 -0.84 2.75
C ARG A 464 3.81 0.04 2.82
N TYR A 465 2.86 -0.25 3.72
CA TYR A 465 1.57 0.45 3.81
C TYR A 465 1.67 1.87 4.37
N LYS A 466 2.71 2.17 5.16
CA LYS A 466 2.95 3.51 5.72
C LYS A 466 3.58 4.51 4.74
N VAL A 467 3.94 4.08 3.53
CA VAL A 467 4.52 4.95 2.50
C VAL A 467 3.72 6.25 2.24
N PRO A 468 2.37 6.23 2.13
CA PRO A 468 1.57 7.46 1.99
C PRO A 468 1.62 8.37 3.23
N VAL A 469 1.75 7.80 4.44
CA VAL A 469 1.91 8.56 5.70
C VAL A 469 3.23 9.31 5.66
N GLN A 470 4.32 8.63 5.30
CA GLN A 470 5.64 9.24 5.18
C GLN A 470 5.66 10.35 4.12
N LEU A 471 5.00 10.12 2.97
CA LEU A 471 4.86 11.14 1.94
C LEU A 471 4.15 12.40 2.49
N ALA A 472 3.05 12.23 3.21
CA ALA A 472 2.33 13.35 3.80
C ALA A 472 3.16 14.10 4.86
N MET A 473 3.93 13.39 5.69
CA MET A 473 4.89 13.98 6.64
C MET A 473 6.00 14.76 5.93
N MET A 474 6.56 14.20 4.84
CA MET A 474 7.58 14.88 4.04
C MET A 474 7.02 16.16 3.40
N LEU A 475 5.81 16.12 2.84
CA LEU A 475 5.15 17.30 2.27
C LEU A 475 4.95 18.39 3.33
N ALA A 476 4.47 18.04 4.52
CA ALA A 476 4.33 18.99 5.62
C ALA A 476 5.70 19.59 6.02
N THR A 477 6.74 18.76 6.10
CA THR A 477 8.13 19.19 6.38
C THR A 477 8.58 20.23 5.36
N LEU A 478 8.45 19.94 4.07
CA LEU A 478 8.89 20.83 2.98
C LEU A 478 8.13 22.17 2.96
N ILE A 479 6.84 22.18 3.31
CA ILE A 479 6.06 23.42 3.44
C ILE A 479 6.58 24.26 4.61
N ILE A 480 6.86 23.63 5.76
CA ILE A 480 7.24 24.32 7.01
C ILE A 480 8.68 24.84 6.97
N PHE A 481 9.54 24.19 6.21
CA PHE A 481 10.98 24.42 6.22
C PHE A 481 11.39 25.83 5.75
N ASN A 482 12.28 26.48 6.51
CA ASN A 482 12.90 27.75 6.18
C ASN A 482 14.38 27.56 5.77
N PRO A 483 14.70 27.57 4.46
CA PRO A 483 16.08 27.38 4.01
C PRO A 483 17.04 28.50 4.45
N LYS A 484 16.53 29.69 4.82
CA LYS A 484 17.40 30.80 5.28
C LYS A 484 18.02 30.53 6.65
N ARG A 485 17.40 29.67 7.48
CA ARG A 485 17.92 29.35 8.82
C ARG A 485 19.13 28.42 8.79
N LEU A 486 19.33 27.66 7.71
CA LEU A 486 20.54 26.84 7.51
C LEU A 486 21.79 27.66 7.20
N LYS A 487 21.64 28.90 6.72
CA LYS A 487 22.78 29.76 6.34
C LYS A 487 23.27 30.65 7.49
N ASN A 488 22.51 30.71 8.58
CA ASN A 488 22.71 31.66 9.67
C ASN A 488 23.11 30.97 10.99
N GLY A 489 23.32 29.66 10.98
CA GLY A 489 23.86 28.86 12.08
C GLY A 489 24.93 27.94 11.52
#